data_AF-A0A927F2A9-F1
#
_entry.id   AF-A0A927F2A9-F1
#
_cell.length_a   1.000
_cell.length_b   1.000
_cell.length_c   1.000
_cell.angle_alpha   90.00
_cell.angle_beta   90.00
_cell.angle_gamma   90.00
#
_symmetry.space_group_name_H-M   'P 1'
#
loop_
_entity.id
_entity.type
_entity.pdbx_description
1 polymer ?
#
loop_
_entity_poly.entity_id
_entity_poly.type
_entity_poly.pdbx_seq_one_letter_code
_entity_poly.pdbx_strand_id
1 'polypeptide(L)' 'MTERMPVRVLLLYGDQAELTTPHRSGSDPERIPANRIAADTGIPVTELPGERLTAVVDNGELVRFERD' A
#
# COMPACT_ATOMS: atom_id res chain seq x y z
N MET A 1 1.86 -17.54 -8.58
CA MET A 1 1.26 -17.81 -7.25
C MET A 1 0.83 -16.47 -6.73
N THR A 2 -0.48 -16.28 -6.59
CA THR A 2 -1.05 -14.99 -6.20
C THR A 2 -1.36 -15.00 -4.71
N GLU A 3 -0.84 -14.01 -4.01
CA GLU A 3 -1.04 -13.75 -2.59
C GLU A 3 -1.79 -12.44 -2.40
N ARG A 4 -2.67 -12.40 -1.40
CA ARG A 4 -3.40 -11.20 -1.00
C ARG A 4 -3.00 -10.88 0.43
N MET A 5 -2.41 -9.72 0.64
CA MET A 5 -1.81 -9.35 1.92
C MET A 5 -2.44 -8.04 2.43
N PRO A 6 -2.95 -8.00 3.66
CA PRO A 6 -3.48 -6.76 4.23
C PRO A 6 -2.35 -5.78 4.47
N VAL A 7 -2.56 -4.52 4.12
CA VAL A 7 -1.60 -3.43 4.35
C VAL A 7 -2.33 -2.23 4.96
N ARG A 8 -1.56 -1.37 5.62
CA ARG A 8 -2.07 -0.09 6.10
C ARG A 8 -1.14 1.03 5.67
N VAL A 9 -1.72 2.09 5.11
CA VAL A 9 -1.00 3.31 4.81
C VAL A 9 -0.74 4.06 6.13
N LEU A 10 0.53 4.24 6.49
CA LEU A 10 0.93 4.93 7.70
C LEU A 10 0.91 6.45 7.49
N LEU A 11 1.63 6.92 6.49
CA LEU A 11 1.82 8.34 6.18
C LEU A 11 2.26 8.54 4.72
N LEU A 12 2.28 9.80 4.29
CA LEU A 12 2.94 10.23 3.06
C LEU A 12 4.28 10.89 3.38
N TYR A 13 5.28 10.60 2.55
CA TYR A 13 6.59 11.24 2.59
C TYR A 13 6.96 11.68 1.18
N GLY A 14 6.79 12.96 0.88
CA GLY A 14 6.92 13.48 -0.49
C GLY A 14 5.84 12.87 -1.40
N ASP A 15 6.26 12.18 -2.45
CA ASP A 15 5.40 11.47 -3.40
C ASP A 15 5.18 9.98 -3.04
N GLN A 16 5.80 9.51 -1.96
CA GLN A 16 5.71 8.13 -1.49
C GLN A 16 4.69 7.97 -0.38
N ALA A 17 4.09 6.79 -0.29
CA ALA A 17 3.34 6.29 0.85
C ALA A 17 4.19 5.27 1.61
N GLU A 18 4.18 5.37 2.93
CA GLU A 18 4.72 4.33 3.82
C GLU A 18 3.62 3.34 4.20
N LEU A 19 3.90 2.05 4.04
CA LEU A 19 2.97 0.96 4.30
C LEU A 19 3.50 0.03 5.38
N THR A 20 2.64 -0.34 6.33
CA THR A 20 2.89 -1.52 7.16
C THR A 20 2.26 -2.75 6.53
N THR A 21 2.93 -3.88 6.67
CA THR A 21 2.48 -5.21 6.21
C THR A 21 2.58 -6.21 7.37
N PRO A 22 2.10 -7.46 7.24
CA PRO A 22 2.35 -8.51 8.23
C PRO A 22 3.84 -8.79 8.48
N HIS A 23 4.72 -8.40 7.56
CA HIS A 23 6.16 -8.63 7.64
C HIS A 23 6.97 -7.36 7.96
N ARG A 24 6.36 -6.17 7.84
CA ARG A 24 7.04 -4.88 8.01
C ARG A 24 6.22 -3.95 8.89
N SER A 25 6.83 -3.53 10.00
CA SER A 25 6.19 -2.67 11.00
C SER A 25 6.40 -1.19 10.68
N GLY A 26 5.81 -0.31 11.49
CA GLY A 26 5.99 1.15 11.32
C GLY A 26 7.43 1.65 11.58
N SER A 27 8.31 0.85 12.18
CA SER A 27 9.73 1.19 12.33
C SER A 27 10.57 0.81 11.10
N ASP A 28 10.03 -0.02 10.21
CA ASP A 28 10.65 -0.43 8.94
C ASP A 28 9.56 -0.57 7.86
N PRO A 29 8.90 0.53 7.47
CA PRO A 29 7.77 0.47 6.54
C PRO A 29 8.25 0.22 5.10
N GLU A 30 7.37 -0.36 4.28
CA GLU A 30 7.57 -0.39 2.84
C GLU A 30 7.24 0.96 2.23
N ARG A 31 8.05 1.46 1.29
CA ARG A 31 7.81 2.73 0.59
C ARG A 31 7.43 2.48 -0.85
N ILE A 32 6.32 3.05 -1.27
CA ILE A 32 5.84 2.95 -2.65
C ILE A 32 5.32 4.30 -3.14
N PRO A 33 5.31 4.57 -4.45
CA PRO A 33 4.67 5.76 -5.01
C PRO A 33 3.18 5.87 -4.63
N ALA A 34 2.79 6.95 -3.98
CA ALA A 34 1.42 7.15 -3.52
C ALA A 34 0.41 7.24 -4.69
N ASN A 35 0.84 7.77 -5.83
CA ASN A 35 0.04 7.84 -7.05
C ASN A 35 -0.35 6.45 -7.60
N ARG A 36 0.47 5.42 -7.36
CA ARG A 36 0.14 4.04 -7.73
C ARG A 36 -1.06 3.54 -6.94
N ILE A 37 -1.05 3.74 -5.62
CA ILE A 37 -2.16 3.35 -4.75
C ILE A 37 -3.44 4.08 -5.15
N ALA A 38 -3.35 5.39 -5.39
CA ALA A 38 -4.47 6.20 -5.83
C ALA A 38 -5.05 5.73 -7.17
N ALA A 39 -4.18 5.37 -8.13
CA ALA A 39 -4.61 4.84 -9.43
C ALA A 39 -5.34 3.50 -9.30
N ASP A 40 -4.83 2.60 -8.45
CA ASP A 40 -5.41 1.27 -8.26
C ASP A 40 -6.74 1.31 -7.49
N THR A 41 -6.84 2.18 -6.48
CA THR A 41 -7.96 2.20 -5.52
C THR A 41 -9.00 3.27 -5.80
N GLY A 42 -8.65 4.29 -6.58
CA GLY A 42 -9.46 5.51 -6.75
C GLY A 42 -9.47 6.44 -5.54
N ILE A 43 -8.70 6.15 -4.48
CA ILE A 43 -8.61 7.01 -3.29
C ILE A 43 -7.67 8.19 -3.62
N PRO A 44 -8.08 9.45 -3.42
CA PRO A 44 -7.19 10.60 -3.58
C PRO A 44 -5.95 10.46 -2.71
N VAL A 45 -4.77 10.86 -3.22
CA VAL A 45 -3.50 10.75 -2.47
C VAL A 45 -3.59 11.36 -1.07
N THR A 46 -4.26 12.51 -0.95
CA THR A 46 -4.46 13.23 0.32
C THR A 46 -5.32 12.47 1.35
N GLU A 47 -6.06 11.46 0.91
CA GLU A 47 -6.94 10.62 1.73
C GLU A 47 -6.32 9.25 2.05
N LEU A 48 -5.16 8.91 1.46
CA LEU A 48 -4.50 7.63 1.71
C LEU A 48 -4.05 7.41 3.17
N PRO A 49 -3.54 8.41 3.92
CA PRO A 49 -3.05 8.16 5.29
C PRO A 49 -4.11 7.53 6.20
N GLY A 50 -3.77 6.37 6.77
CA GLY A 50 -4.63 5.61 7.67
C GLY A 50 -5.48 4.53 6.99
N GLU A 51 -5.60 4.54 5.66
CA GLU A 51 -6.39 3.56 4.90
C GLU A 51 -5.85 2.13 5.05
N ARG A 52 -6.78 1.18 5.06
CA ARG A 52 -6.51 -0.25 5.03
C ARG A 52 -6.83 -0.77 3.65
N LEU A 53 -5.88 -1.49 3.07
CA LEU A 53 -5.97 -1.98 1.70
C LEU A 53 -5.51 -3.43 1.65
N THR A 54 -5.83 -4.10 0.57
CA THR A 54 -5.26 -5.40 0.24
C THR A 54 -4.25 -5.23 -0.90
N ALA A 55 -2.99 -5.59 -0.66
CA ALA A 55 -1.97 -5.70 -1.71
C ALA A 55 -2.08 -7.07 -2.40
N VAL A 56 -2.21 -7.07 -3.72
CA VAL A 56 -2.18 -8.28 -4.54
C VAL A 56 -0.78 -8.46 -5.10
N VAL A 57 -0.15 -9.58 -4.74
CA VAL A 57 1.20 -9.94 -5.15
C VAL A 57 1.11 -11.19 -6.03
N ASP A 58 1.74 -11.19 -7.19
CA ASP A 58 1.84 -12.38 -8.03
C ASP A 58 3.31 -12.70 -8.33
N ASN A 59 3.71 -13.94 -8.05
CA ASN A 59 5.09 -14.42 -8.20
C ASN A 59 6.12 -13.54 -7.47
N GLY A 60 5.73 -13.00 -6.30
CA GLY A 60 6.58 -12.13 -5.48
C GLY A 60 6.58 -10.67 -5.89
N GLU A 61 5.89 -10.30 -6.96
CA GLU A 61 5.79 -8.91 -7.42
C GLU A 61 4.44 -8.29 -7.06
N LEU A 62 4.48 -7.08 -6.51
CA LEU A 62 3.27 -6.30 -6.27
C LEU A 62 2.61 -5.97 -7.61
N VAL A 63 1.36 -6.42 -7.79
CA VAL A 63 0.56 -6.17 -8.99
C VAL A 63 -0.30 -4.93 -8.79
N ARG A 64 -1.14 -4.90 -7.75
CA ARG A 64 -2.09 -3.81 -7.49
C ARG A 64 -2.51 -3.72 -6.02
N PHE A 65 -3.14 -2.61 -5.67
CA PHE A 65 -3.93 -2.47 -4.44
C PHE A 65 -5.42 -2.61 -4.69
N GLU A 66 -6.13 -3.15 -3.70
CA GLU A 66 -7.58 -3.22 -3.68
C GLU A 66 -8.09 -2.62 -2.37
N ARG A 67 -9.29 -2.04 -2.41
CA ARG A 67 -10.01 -1.64 -1.19
C ARG A 67 -10.56 -2.89 -0.53
N ASP A 68 -10.62 -2.89 0.81
CA ASP A 68 -11.36 -3.91 1.56
C ASP A 68 -12.88 -3.83 1.28
#